data_AF-A0A6Y4E2Z1-F1
#
_entry.id   AF-A0A6Y4E2Z1-F1
#
_cell.length_a   1.000
_cell.length_b   1.000
_cell.length_c   1.000
_cell.angle_alpha   90.00
_cell.angle_beta   90.00
_cell.angle_gamma   90.00
#
_symmetry.space_group_name_H-M   'P 1'
#
loop_
_entity.id
_entity.type
_entity.pdbx_description
1 polymer ?
#
loop_
_entity_poly.entity_id
_entity_poly.type
_entity_poly.pdbx_seq_one_letter_code
_entity_poly.pdbx_strand_id
1 'polypeptide(L)'
;MLKEDMFINNIHSRNQDRIHVKRVFDDISNKANRGCGLYYEIYQARLMRGLIEHTVKLKSSDANKLISYAASQGYEITEDRYNAAIKAEDECLTEITRAQV
;
A
#
# COMPACT_ATOMS: atom_id res chain seq x y z
N MET A 1 -6.10 -10.41 -26.66
CA MET A 1 -5.88 -10.32 -25.20
C MET A 1 -6.85 -9.29 -24.66
N LEU A 2 -7.92 -9.72 -23.99
CA LEU A 2 -8.88 -8.80 -23.36
C LEU A 2 -8.08 -7.98 -22.34
N LYS A 3 -8.05 -6.65 -22.48
CA LYS A 3 -7.52 -5.77 -21.43
C LYS A 3 -8.37 -6.04 -20.20
N GLU A 4 -7.78 -6.65 -19.18
CA GLU A 4 -8.45 -6.89 -17.91
C GLU A 4 -8.95 -5.54 -17.39
N ASP A 5 -10.21 -5.46 -16.96
CA ASP A 5 -10.77 -4.22 -16.43
C ASP A 5 -10.06 -3.90 -15.11
N MET A 6 -9.10 -2.98 -15.17
CA MET A 6 -8.28 -2.57 -14.02
C MET A 6 -8.92 -1.45 -13.19
N PHE A 7 -10.21 -1.19 -13.38
CA PHE A 7 -10.95 -0.27 -12.53
C PHE A 7 -11.51 -0.98 -11.30
N ILE A 8 -11.54 -0.25 -10.19
CA ILE A 8 -12.10 -0.64 -8.88
C ILE A 8 -13.02 0.47 -8.35
N ASN A 9 -13.85 0.19 -7.36
CA ASN A 9 -14.66 1.22 -6.71
C ASN A 9 -13.77 2.26 -6.03
N ASN A 10 -14.05 3.54 -6.30
CA ASN A 10 -13.43 4.63 -5.57
C ASN A 10 -14.10 4.78 -4.19
N ILE A 11 -13.44 4.31 -3.14
CA ILE A 11 -13.95 4.39 -1.75
C ILE A 11 -14.17 5.82 -1.25
N HIS A 12 -13.64 6.83 -1.95
CA HIS A 12 -13.81 8.24 -1.62
C HIS A 12 -14.88 8.94 -2.47
N SER A 13 -15.43 8.27 -3.49
CA SER A 13 -16.51 8.84 -4.30
C SER A 13 -17.86 8.68 -3.59
N ARG A 14 -18.65 9.76 -3.60
CA ARG A 14 -20.07 9.74 -3.17
C ARG A 14 -21.01 9.16 -4.23
N ASN A 15 -20.54 9.07 -5.48
CA ASN A 15 -21.34 8.68 -6.64
C ASN A 15 -20.97 7.27 -7.18
N GLN A 16 -20.27 6.46 -6.37
CA GLN A 16 -19.82 5.11 -6.75
C GLN A 16 -18.93 5.12 -8.01
N ASP A 17 -18.14 6.18 -8.21
CA ASP A 17 -17.25 6.27 -9.36
C ASP A 17 -16.22 5.12 -9.34
N ARG A 18 -15.82 4.69 -10.53
CA ARG A 18 -14.74 3.72 -10.71
C ARG A 18 -13.41 4.46 -10.91
N ILE A 19 -12.35 3.94 -10.32
CA ILE A 19 -10.99 4.50 -10.40
C ILE A 19 -10.02 3.40 -10.82
N HIS A 20 -9.03 3.75 -11.63
CA HIS A 20 -8.02 2.79 -12.09
C HIS A 20 -7.14 2.37 -10.90
N VAL A 21 -6.87 1.06 -10.78
CA VAL A 21 -6.08 0.48 -9.67
C VAL A 21 -4.70 1.11 -9.53
N LYS A 22 -4.02 1.38 -10.65
CA LYS A 22 -2.77 2.15 -10.68
C LYS A 22 -2.87 3.46 -9.91
N ARG A 23 -3.94 4.22 -10.14
CA ARG A 23 -4.10 5.52 -9.49
C ARG A 23 -4.24 5.37 -7.97
N VAL A 24 -5.00 4.37 -7.54
CA VAL A 24 -5.15 4.04 -6.11
C VAL A 24 -3.81 3.65 -5.49
N PHE A 25 -3.06 2.77 -6.15
CA PHE A 25 -1.72 2.37 -5.71
C PHE A 25 -0.77 3.58 -5.61
N ASP A 26 -0.71 4.40 -6.66
CA ASP A 26 0.14 5.60 -6.73
C ASP A 26 -0.22 6.58 -5.60
N ASP A 27 -1.50 6.79 -5.32
CA ASP A 27 -1.94 7.70 -4.25
C ASP A 27 -1.56 7.16 -2.85
N ILE A 28 -1.60 5.84 -2.62
CA ILE A 28 -1.14 5.22 -1.36
C ILE A 28 0.39 5.33 -1.25
N SER A 29 1.12 4.97 -2.31
CA SER A 29 2.58 5.05 -2.38
C SER A 29 3.09 6.48 -2.15
N ASN A 30 2.47 7.47 -2.78
CA ASN A 30 2.81 8.88 -2.59
C ASN A 30 2.58 9.34 -1.14
N LYS A 31 1.51 8.87 -0.49
CA LYS A 31 1.25 9.16 0.93
C LYS A 31 2.30 8.50 1.84
N ALA A 32 2.68 7.26 1.56
CA ALA A 32 3.74 6.57 2.29
C ALA A 32 5.09 7.31 2.18
N ASN A 33 5.44 7.75 0.96
CA ASN A 33 6.68 8.47 0.69
C ASN A 33 6.77 9.83 1.41
N ARG A 34 5.67 10.58 1.51
CA ARG A 34 5.68 11.93 2.13
C ARG A 34 6.09 11.96 3.59
N GLY A 35 6.03 10.83 4.30
CA GLY A 35 6.36 10.79 5.72
C GLY A 35 7.41 9.76 6.11
N CYS A 36 8.07 9.11 5.15
CA CYS A 36 9.08 8.09 5.45
C CYS A 36 10.46 8.66 5.81
N GLY A 37 10.68 9.97 5.68
CA GLY A 37 11.97 10.59 6.01
C GLY A 37 13.14 10.09 5.14
N LEU A 38 12.86 9.59 3.94
CA LEU A 38 13.81 8.91 3.04
C LEU A 38 14.32 7.55 3.55
N TYR A 39 13.67 6.95 4.55
CA TYR A 39 13.94 5.58 4.99
C TYR A 39 13.02 4.60 4.26
N TYR A 40 13.63 3.61 3.61
CA TYR A 40 12.89 2.63 2.80
C TYR A 40 12.00 1.73 3.67
N GLU A 41 12.48 1.33 4.84
CA GLU A 41 11.77 0.49 5.81
C GLU A 41 10.47 1.15 6.26
N ILE A 42 10.54 2.46 6.58
CA ILE A 42 9.38 3.26 6.96
C ILE A 42 8.42 3.43 5.77
N TYR A 43 8.95 3.66 4.56
CA TYR A 43 8.13 3.74 3.36
C TYR A 43 7.38 2.42 3.11
N GLN A 44 8.08 1.29 3.17
CA GLN A 44 7.53 -0.03 2.89
C GLN A 44 6.43 -0.40 3.89
N ALA A 45 6.67 -0.20 5.19
CA ALA A 45 5.67 -0.45 6.23
C ALA A 45 4.39 0.38 6.02
N ARG A 46 4.55 1.67 5.70
CA ARG A 46 3.42 2.58 5.45
C ARG A 46 2.65 2.22 4.18
N LEU A 47 3.34 1.86 3.10
CA LEU A 47 2.70 1.40 1.88
C LEU A 47 1.89 0.12 2.13
N MET A 48 2.49 -0.87 2.81
CA MET A 48 1.82 -2.12 3.16
C MET A 48 0.58 -1.88 4.02
N ARG A 49 0.69 -1.06 5.07
CA ARG A 49 -0.44 -0.67 5.94
C ARG A 49 -1.56 -0.01 5.12
N GLY A 50 -1.20 0.95 4.27
CA GLY A 50 -2.16 1.66 3.42
C GLY A 50 -2.86 0.76 2.40
N LEU A 51 -2.15 -0.22 1.82
CA LEU A 51 -2.72 -1.19 0.90
C LEU A 51 -3.73 -2.11 1.61
N ILE A 52 -3.37 -2.66 2.78
CA ILE A 52 -4.26 -3.51 3.60
C ILE A 52 -5.50 -2.74 4.03
N GLU A 53 -5.34 -1.51 4.53
CA GLU A 53 -6.47 -0.66 4.91
C GLU A 53 -7.41 -0.35 3.74
N HIS A 54 -6.86 -0.24 2.53
CA HIS A 54 -7.65 0.03 1.33
C HIS A 54 -8.38 -1.23 0.84
N THR A 55 -7.71 -2.39 0.84
CA THR A 55 -8.32 -3.66 0.40
C THR A 55 -9.49 -4.08 1.28
N VAL A 56 -9.40 -3.89 2.61
CA VAL A 56 -10.50 -4.20 3.56
C VAL A 56 -11.76 -3.36 3.30
N LYS A 57 -11.64 -2.18 2.67
CA LYS A 57 -12.77 -1.29 2.34
C LYS A 57 -13.40 -1.61 0.98
N LEU A 58 -12.79 -2.48 0.19
CA LEU A 58 -13.26 -2.86 -1.14
C LEU A 58 -14.10 -4.14 -1.08
N LYS A 59 -14.95 -4.33 -2.10
CA LYS A 59 -15.56 -5.64 -2.37
C LYS A 59 -14.48 -6.61 -2.81
N SER A 60 -14.65 -7.91 -2.53
CA SER A 60 -13.64 -8.95 -2.77
C SER A 60 -13.05 -8.94 -4.19
N SER A 61 -13.87 -8.71 -5.22
CA SER A 61 -13.39 -8.64 -6.61
C SER A 61 -12.45 -7.45 -6.87
N ASP A 62 -12.79 -6.27 -6.33
CA ASP A 62 -11.97 -5.07 -6.46
C ASP A 62 -10.72 -5.14 -5.58
N ALA A 63 -10.83 -5.72 -4.37
CA ALA A 63 -9.71 -5.99 -3.49
C ALA A 63 -8.67 -6.89 -4.18
N ASN A 64 -9.12 -7.97 -4.84
CA ASN A 64 -8.23 -8.86 -5.59
C ASN A 64 -7.49 -8.15 -6.71
N LYS A 65 -8.15 -7.24 -7.45
CA LYS A 65 -7.47 -6.43 -8.48
C LYS A 65 -6.36 -5.57 -7.88
N LEU A 66 -6.60 -4.94 -6.73
CA LEU A 66 -5.58 -4.15 -6.03
C LEU A 66 -4.43 -5.02 -5.51
N ILE A 67 -4.73 -6.20 -4.96
CA ILE A 67 -3.72 -7.16 -4.50
C ILE A 67 -2.85 -7.64 -5.67
N SER A 68 -3.46 -8.07 -6.78
CA SER A 68 -2.74 -8.52 -7.98
C SER A 68 -1.91 -7.38 -8.58
N TYR A 69 -2.43 -6.16 -8.61
CA TYR A 69 -1.66 -5.00 -9.06
C TYR A 69 -0.47 -4.72 -8.14
N ALA A 70 -0.67 -4.70 -6.82
CA ALA A 70 0.42 -4.51 -5.85
C ALA A 70 1.51 -5.58 -6.00
N ALA A 71 1.13 -6.84 -6.18
CA ALA A 71 2.07 -7.94 -6.46
C ALA A 71 2.84 -7.71 -7.77
N SER A 72 2.20 -7.21 -8.82
CA SER A 72 2.88 -6.84 -10.07
C SER A 72 3.90 -5.70 -9.90
N GLN A 73 3.78 -4.90 -8.84
CA GLN A 73 4.73 -3.85 -8.47
C GLN A 73 5.78 -4.33 -7.46
N GLY A 74 5.78 -5.62 -7.09
CA GLY A 74 6.71 -6.20 -6.12
C GLY A 74 6.24 -6.19 -4.66
N TYR A 75 4.97 -5.86 -4.40
CA TYR A 75 4.39 -5.80 -3.05
C TYR A 75 3.37 -6.92 -2.83
N GLU A 76 3.83 -8.02 -2.25
CA GLU A 76 2.98 -9.13 -1.82
C GLU A 76 2.24 -8.79 -0.52
N ILE A 77 0.91 -8.67 -0.58
CA ILE A 77 0.07 -8.36 0.59
C ILE A 77 -0.26 -9.66 1.33
N THR A 78 0.66 -10.10 2.19
CA THR A 78 0.46 -11.24 3.11
C THR A 78 0.78 -10.84 4.54
N GLU A 79 0.31 -11.62 5.50
CA GLU A 79 0.59 -11.39 6.92
C GLU A 79 2.09 -11.41 7.22
N ASP A 80 2.82 -12.40 6.70
CA ASP A 80 4.27 -12.51 6.88
C ASP A 80 5.02 -11.29 6.34
N ARG A 81 4.67 -10.82 5.14
CA ARG A 81 5.29 -9.65 4.52
C ARG A 81 4.96 -8.37 5.28
N TYR A 82 3.73 -8.25 5.77
CA TYR A 82 3.32 -7.14 6.62
C TYR A 82 4.11 -7.12 7.93
N ASN A 83 4.16 -8.25 8.64
CA ASN A 83 4.89 -8.37 9.90
C ASN A 83 6.39 -8.08 9.73
N ALA A 84 7.00 -8.56 8.64
CA ALA A 84 8.39 -8.24 8.31
C ALA A 84 8.59 -6.74 8.07
N ALA A 85 7.68 -6.07 7.36
CA ALA A 85 7.78 -4.64 7.11
C ALA A 85 7.62 -3.80 8.39
N ILE A 86 6.68 -4.18 9.28
CA ILE A 86 6.51 -3.50 10.58
C ILE A 86 7.75 -3.66 11.46
N LYS A 87 8.33 -4.87 11.50
CA LYS A 87 9.57 -5.11 12.24
C LYS A 87 10.73 -4.26 11.71
N ALA A 88 10.88 -4.16 10.40
CA ALA A 88 11.92 -3.33 9.79
C ALA A 88 11.71 -1.83 10.07
N GLU A 89 10.47 -1.34 10.08
CA GLU A 89 10.13 0.04 10.50
C GLU A 89 10.57 0.29 11.95
N ASP A 90 10.28 -0.64 12.87
CA ASP A 90 10.63 -0.53 14.30
C ASP A 90 12.15 -0.51 14.54
N GLU A 91 12.88 -1.42 13.88
CA GLU A 91 14.35 -1.47 13.92
C GLU A 91 14.95 -0.17 13.36
N CYS A 92 14.44 0.31 12.22
CA CYS A 92 14.87 1.56 11.60
C CYS A 92 14.65 2.77 12.53
N LEU A 93 13.45 2.89 13.13
CA LEU A 93 13.13 3.98 14.06
C LEU A 93 14.00 3.96 15.32
N THR A 94 14.32 2.76 15.81
CA THR A 94 15.25 2.58 16.94
C THR A 94 16.63 3.13 16.59
N GLU A 95 17.17 2.81 15.41
CA GLU A 95 18.48 3.31 14.96
C GLU A 95 18.46 4.83 14.73
N ILE A 96 17.39 5.38 14.13
CA ILE A 96 17.23 6.83 13.98
C ILE A 96 17.27 7.52 15.34
N THR A 97 16.55 6.98 16.32
CA THR A 97 16.49 7.53 17.68
C THR A 97 17.86 7.48 18.35
N ARG A 98 18.60 6.37 18.21
CA ARG A 98 19.96 6.22 18.74
C ARG A 98 20.95 7.21 18.12
N ALA A 99 20.84 7.50 16.82
CA ALA A 99 21.74 8.40 16.11
C ALA A 99 21.51 9.90 16.44
N GLN A 100 20.44 10.24 17.16
CA GLN A 100 20.07 11.61 17.53
C GLN A 100 20.49 11.98 18.98
N VAL A 101 21.11 11.04 19.71
CA VAL A 101 21.63 11.22 21.08
C VAL A 101 23.15 11.32 21.04
#